data_AF-A0A6I2KWF9-F1
#
_entry.id   AF-A0A6I2KWF9-F1
#
_cell.length_a   1.000
_cell.length_b   1.000
_cell.length_c   1.000
_cell.angle_alpha   90.00
_cell.angle_beta   90.00
_cell.angle_gamma   90.00
#
_symmetry.space_group_name_H-M   'P 1'
#
loop_
_entity.id
_entity.type
_entity.pdbx_description
1 polymer ?
#
loop_
_entity_poly.entity_id
_entity_poly.type
_entity_poly.pdbx_seq_one_letter_code
_entity_poly.pdbx_strand_id
1 'polypeptide(L)'
;MASDFYKYFKENMDSLGLDCPETLFATKGAAIQTATTLLSAIQQHGSKVTVSELIGAGTGLEKLIYLGALRASFYAGAVVGSIAVATGRTLAGGTSLSDVLISARSNNLHRPWLAGVLMRWPGIYNSQVTSRQHYRQSWSRP
;
A
#
# COMPACT_ATOMS: atom_id res chain seq x y z
N MET A 1 14.04 17.02 6.63
CA MET A 1 14.79 15.86 6.12
C MET A 1 13.84 14.68 6.14
N ALA A 2 13.58 14.05 4.99
CA ALA A 2 12.77 12.83 4.94
C ALA A 2 13.46 11.74 5.77
N SER A 3 12.70 11.04 6.61
CA SER A 3 13.22 9.88 7.33
C SER A 3 13.69 8.81 6.34
N ASP A 4 14.70 8.01 6.70
CA ASP A 4 15.13 6.86 5.86
C ASP A 4 13.95 5.93 5.54
N PHE A 5 13.00 5.82 6.48
CA PHE A 5 11.73 5.16 6.24
C PHE A 5 10.96 5.77 5.06
N TYR A 6 10.68 7.08 5.07
CA TYR A 6 9.89 7.71 4.00
C TYR A 6 10.61 7.63 2.66
N LYS A 7 11.94 7.74 2.65
CA LYS A 7 12.75 7.53 1.44
C LYS A 7 12.49 6.16 0.83
N TYR A 8 12.67 5.08 1.60
CA TYR A 8 12.44 3.72 1.09
C TYR A 8 10.97 3.41 0.78
N PHE A 9 10.05 3.99 1.56
CA PHE A 9 8.62 3.87 1.30
C PHE A 9 8.26 4.51 -0.05
N LYS A 10 8.72 5.74 -0.28
CA LYS A 10 8.50 6.50 -1.51
C LYS A 10 9.15 5.83 -2.71
N GLU A 11 10.40 5.35 -2.59
CA GLU A 11 11.05 4.57 -3.64
C GLU A 11 10.20 3.36 -4.08
N ASN A 12 9.61 2.63 -3.12
CA ASN A 12 8.76 1.47 -3.43
C ASN A 12 7.45 1.90 -4.10
N MET A 13 6.78 2.95 -3.62
CA MET A 13 5.54 3.47 -4.20
C MET A 13 5.75 4.06 -5.60
N ASP A 14 6.79 4.87 -5.79
CA ASP A 14 7.15 5.47 -7.08
C ASP A 14 7.49 4.39 -8.12
N SER A 15 8.14 3.28 -7.71
CA SER A 15 8.41 2.15 -8.60
C SER A 15 7.14 1.41 -9.07
N LEU A 16 6.02 1.56 -8.35
CA LEU A 16 4.69 1.06 -8.73
C LEU A 16 3.90 2.12 -9.51
N GLY A 17 4.48 3.30 -9.73
CA GLY A 17 3.81 4.47 -10.29
C GLY A 17 2.66 4.96 -9.41
N LEU A 18 2.79 4.85 -8.08
CA LEU A 18 1.77 5.27 -7.14
C LEU A 18 2.21 6.50 -6.37
N ASP A 19 1.38 7.54 -6.37
CA ASP A 19 1.64 8.73 -5.57
C ASP A 19 1.45 8.44 -4.08
N CYS A 20 2.35 9.00 -3.28
CA CYS A 20 2.31 8.92 -1.82
C CYS A 20 2.61 10.28 -1.18
N PRO A 21 1.59 11.10 -0.89
CA PRO A 21 1.79 12.43 -0.32
C PRO A 21 2.46 12.36 1.06
N GLU A 22 3.53 13.13 1.25
CA GLU A 22 4.34 13.11 2.49
C GLU A 22 3.48 13.34 3.73
N THR A 23 2.45 14.18 3.67
CA THR A 23 1.54 14.45 4.79
C THR A 23 0.85 13.21 5.38
N LEU A 24 0.71 12.12 4.62
CA LEU A 24 0.08 10.88 5.06
C LEU A 24 1.09 9.76 5.37
N PHE A 25 2.33 9.87 4.89
CA PHE A 25 3.29 8.76 4.86
C PHE A 25 4.71 9.13 5.36
N ALA A 26 4.93 10.37 5.83
CA ALA A 26 6.25 10.87 6.25
C ALA A 26 6.96 10.03 7.32
N THR A 27 6.18 9.31 8.15
CA THR A 27 6.69 8.44 9.21
C THR A 27 6.01 7.08 9.17
N LYS A 28 6.66 6.07 9.75
CA LYS A 28 6.08 4.73 9.90
C LYS A 28 4.71 4.77 10.59
N GLY A 29 4.58 5.56 11.66
CA GLY A 29 3.32 5.73 12.38
C GLY A 29 2.21 6.34 11.51
N ALA A 30 2.51 7.42 10.78
CA ALA A 30 1.55 8.05 9.87
C ALA A 30 1.11 7.09 8.75
N ALA A 31 2.06 6.34 8.18
CA ALA A 31 1.78 5.35 7.15
C ALA A 31 0.88 4.21 7.65
N ILE A 32 1.12 3.70 8.87
CA ILE A 32 0.27 2.67 9.50
C ILE A 32 -1.13 3.22 9.78
N GLN A 33 -1.24 4.45 10.27
CA GLN A 33 -2.54 5.08 10.53
C GLN A 33 -3.35 5.23 9.24
N THR A 34 -2.72 5.74 8.18
CA THR A 34 -3.36 5.87 6.85
C THR A 34 -3.77 4.51 6.29
N ALA A 35 -2.90 3.50 6.42
CA ALA A 35 -3.22 2.12 6.02
C ALA A 35 -4.44 1.59 6.79
N THR A 36 -4.50 1.85 8.11
CA THR A 36 -5.64 1.42 8.94
C THR A 36 -6.95 2.05 8.47
N THR A 37 -6.95 3.36 8.19
CA THR A 37 -8.13 4.06 7.63
C THR A 37 -8.57 3.44 6.31
N LEU A 38 -7.63 3.21 5.38
CA LEU A 38 -7.91 2.55 4.10
C LEU A 38 -8.52 1.15 4.29
N LEU A 39 -7.97 0.36 5.21
CA LEU A 39 -8.44 -1.00 5.46
C LEU A 39 -9.83 -1.02 6.12
N SER A 40 -10.12 -0.08 7.02
CA SER A 40 -11.45 0.07 7.62
C SER A 40 -12.49 0.48 6.59
N ALA A 41 -12.15 1.42 5.71
CA ALA A 41 -13.00 1.82 4.58
C ALA A 41 -13.27 0.64 3.62
N ILE A 42 -12.24 -0.13 3.27
CA ILE A 42 -12.40 -1.35 2.45
C ILE A 42 -13.26 -2.40 3.16
N GLN A 43 -13.15 -2.53 4.48
CA GLN A 43 -13.97 -3.48 5.24
C GLN A 43 -15.45 -3.08 5.24
N GLN A 44 -15.75 -1.78 5.26
CA GLN A 44 -17.11 -1.27 5.22
C GLN A 44 -17.73 -1.31 3.83
N HIS A 45 -16.96 -1.00 2.78
CA HIS A 45 -17.47 -0.82 1.42
C HIS A 45 -17.16 -1.99 0.47
N GLY A 46 -16.27 -2.89 0.86
CA GLY A 46 -15.86 -4.07 0.09
C GLY A 46 -14.52 -3.88 -0.64
N SER A 47 -13.86 -4.98 -1.01
CA SER A 47 -12.51 -4.98 -1.61
C SER A 47 -12.46 -4.58 -3.09
N LYS A 48 -13.62 -4.46 -3.75
CA LYS A 48 -13.72 -4.11 -5.18
C LYS A 48 -13.90 -2.61 -5.42
N VAL A 49 -14.19 -1.83 -4.37
CA VAL A 49 -14.40 -0.39 -4.48
C VAL A 49 -13.11 0.33 -4.83
N THR A 50 -13.28 1.45 -5.49
CA THR A 50 -12.25 2.38 -5.92
C THR A 50 -11.94 3.41 -4.84
N VAL A 51 -10.78 4.08 -4.94
CA VAL A 51 -10.42 5.15 -4.00
C VAL A 51 -11.42 6.31 -4.10
N SER A 52 -11.96 6.62 -5.28
CA SER A 52 -12.99 7.66 -5.45
C SER A 52 -14.30 7.29 -4.75
N GLU A 53 -14.71 6.02 -4.80
CA GLU A 53 -15.91 5.56 -4.09
C GLU A 53 -15.72 5.64 -2.58
N LEU A 54 -14.53 5.35 -2.06
CA LEU A 54 -14.22 5.54 -0.64
C LEU A 54 -14.21 7.02 -0.24
N ILE A 55 -13.69 7.90 -1.09
CA ILE A 55 -13.70 9.36 -0.84
C ILE A 55 -15.14 9.88 -0.84
N GLY A 56 -15.95 9.47 -1.82
CA GLY A 56 -17.36 9.83 -1.91
C GLY A 56 -18.19 9.33 -0.72
N ALA A 57 -17.74 8.26 -0.05
CA ALA A 57 -18.33 7.76 1.18
C ALA A 57 -17.90 8.51 2.45
N GLY A 58 -17.07 9.55 2.36
CA GLY A 58 -16.70 10.41 3.49
C GLY A 58 -15.63 9.83 4.42
N THR A 59 -14.71 9.03 3.88
CA THR A 59 -13.70 8.27 4.68
C THR A 59 -12.48 9.09 5.13
N GLY A 60 -12.39 10.39 4.80
CA GLY A 60 -11.24 11.22 5.15
C GLY A 60 -9.99 10.96 4.29
N LEU A 61 -10.17 10.36 3.12
CA LEU A 61 -9.11 9.99 2.17
C LEU A 61 -9.00 10.97 0.99
N GLU A 62 -9.53 12.18 1.11
CA GLU A 62 -9.65 13.17 0.03
C GLU A 62 -8.29 13.54 -0.57
N LYS A 63 -7.22 13.44 0.22
CA LYS A 63 -5.84 13.66 -0.24
C LYS A 63 -5.35 12.61 -1.24
N LEU A 64 -6.08 11.51 -1.41
CA LEU A 64 -5.80 10.43 -2.38
C LEU A 64 -6.68 10.53 -3.64
N ILE A 65 -7.37 11.65 -3.87
CA ILE A 65 -8.31 11.82 -4.99
C ILE A 65 -7.70 11.55 -6.37
N TYR A 66 -6.40 11.84 -6.55
CA TYR A 66 -5.65 11.55 -7.79
C TYR A 66 -5.54 10.05 -8.10
N LEU A 67 -5.78 9.20 -7.11
CA LEU A 67 -5.81 7.74 -7.23
C LEU A 67 -7.23 7.20 -7.42
N GLY A 68 -8.21 8.07 -7.67
CA GLY A 68 -9.64 7.76 -7.64
C GLY A 68 -10.03 6.49 -8.41
N ALA A 69 -9.51 6.30 -9.63
CA ALA A 69 -9.82 5.14 -10.47
C ALA A 69 -9.17 3.82 -10.01
N LEU A 70 -8.23 3.85 -9.06
CA LEU A 70 -7.59 2.64 -8.55
C LEU A 70 -8.50 1.92 -7.57
N ARG A 71 -8.49 0.59 -7.63
CA ARG A 71 -9.13 -0.22 -6.59
C ARG A 71 -8.46 0.03 -5.25
N ALA A 72 -9.25 0.33 -4.23
CA ALA A 72 -8.77 0.65 -2.90
C ALA A 72 -7.97 -0.49 -2.28
N SER A 73 -8.35 -1.75 -2.53
CA SER A 73 -7.61 -2.94 -2.07
C SER A 73 -6.20 -3.02 -2.67
N PHE A 74 -6.01 -2.61 -3.92
CA PHE A 74 -4.69 -2.55 -4.53
C PHE A 74 -3.83 -1.46 -3.88
N TYR A 75 -4.37 -0.26 -3.72
CA TYR A 75 -3.62 0.84 -3.10
C TYR A 75 -3.28 0.53 -1.63
N ALA A 76 -4.23 -0.02 -0.85
CA ALA A 76 -3.98 -0.46 0.51
C ALA A 76 -2.93 -1.58 0.57
N GLY A 77 -2.97 -2.54 -0.36
CA GLY A 77 -1.94 -3.57 -0.49
C GLY A 77 -0.56 -2.98 -0.79
N ALA A 78 -0.48 -2.00 -1.70
CA ALA A 78 0.74 -1.28 -2.04
C ALA A 78 1.33 -0.50 -0.86
N VAL A 79 0.47 0.17 -0.07
CA VAL A 79 0.87 0.86 1.16
C VAL A 79 1.43 -0.13 2.17
N VAL A 80 0.73 -1.24 2.44
CA VAL A 80 1.20 -2.27 3.39
C VAL A 80 2.52 -2.91 2.95
N GLY A 81 2.65 -3.24 1.66
CA GLY A 81 3.89 -3.74 1.08
C GLY A 81 5.04 -2.74 1.21
N SER A 82 4.79 -1.46 0.95
CA SER A 82 5.79 -0.39 1.06
C SER A 82 6.20 -0.13 2.51
N ILE A 83 5.29 -0.25 3.48
CA ILE A 83 5.63 -0.20 4.92
C ILE A 83 6.59 -1.33 5.26
N ALA A 84 6.33 -2.55 4.76
CA ALA A 84 7.19 -3.69 5.01
C ALA A 84 8.58 -3.51 4.34
N VAL A 85 8.63 -3.11 3.07
CA VAL A 85 9.89 -2.81 2.34
C VAL A 85 10.72 -1.76 3.07
N ALA A 86 10.10 -0.64 3.43
CA ALA A 86 10.79 0.43 4.15
C ALA A 86 11.29 -0.07 5.50
N THR A 87 10.44 -0.76 6.28
CA THR A 87 10.80 -1.32 7.58
C THR A 87 11.93 -2.34 7.48
N GLY A 88 11.88 -3.26 6.51
CA GLY A 88 12.90 -4.29 6.30
C GLY A 88 14.22 -3.73 5.79
N ARG A 89 14.20 -2.70 4.94
CA ARG A 89 15.44 -2.01 4.52
C ARG A 89 16.04 -1.17 5.64
N THR A 90 15.21 -0.62 6.55
CA THR A 90 15.72 0.08 7.74
C THR A 90 16.24 -0.85 8.83
N LEU A 91 15.78 -2.11 8.90
CA LEU A 91 16.08 -3.02 10.03
C LEU A 91 16.90 -4.28 9.68
N ALA A 92 16.82 -4.81 8.45
CA ALA A 92 17.28 -6.18 8.15
C ALA A 92 17.83 -6.43 6.73
N GLY A 93 17.95 -5.41 5.86
CA GLY A 93 18.61 -5.57 4.55
C GLY A 93 17.84 -6.35 3.47
N GLY A 94 16.55 -6.66 3.68
CA GLY A 94 15.72 -7.34 2.69
C GLY A 94 14.25 -7.52 3.13
N THR A 95 13.37 -7.94 2.21
CA THR A 95 11.94 -8.22 2.50
C THR A 95 11.38 -9.39 1.71
N SER A 96 10.85 -10.40 2.42
CA SER A 96 10.09 -11.54 1.87
C SER A 96 8.57 -11.38 2.02
N LEU A 97 7.78 -12.22 1.36
CA LEU A 97 6.31 -12.26 1.54
C LEU A 97 5.93 -12.51 3.00
N SER A 98 6.63 -13.44 3.64
CA SER A 98 6.47 -13.76 5.06
C SER A 98 6.73 -12.52 5.93
N ASP A 99 7.75 -11.73 5.64
CA ASP A 99 8.03 -10.50 6.40
C ASP A 99 6.91 -9.48 6.24
N VAL A 100 6.36 -9.36 5.03
CA VAL A 100 5.24 -8.45 4.76
C VAL A 100 3.99 -8.90 5.50
N LEU A 101 3.68 -10.19 5.50
CA LEU A 101 2.52 -10.73 6.22
C LEU A 101 2.69 -10.67 7.74
N ILE A 102 3.89 -10.95 8.25
CA ILE A 102 4.24 -10.81 9.68
C ILE A 102 4.17 -9.35 10.10
N SER A 103 4.72 -8.44 9.29
CA SER A 103 4.63 -6.99 9.53
C SER A 103 3.18 -6.51 9.49
N ALA A 104 2.38 -6.98 8.52
CA ALA A 104 0.96 -6.67 8.48
C ALA A 104 0.24 -7.17 9.72
N ARG A 105 0.58 -8.36 10.23
CA ARG A 105 -0.01 -8.92 11.46
C ARG A 105 0.42 -8.14 12.71
N SER A 106 1.70 -7.84 12.85
CA SER A 106 2.23 -7.12 14.02
C SER A 106 1.72 -5.68 14.11
N ASN A 107 1.39 -5.06 12.97
CA ASN A 107 0.82 -3.72 12.90
C ASN A 107 -0.72 -3.71 12.75
N ASN A 108 -1.41 -4.84 12.95
CA ASN A 108 -2.88 -4.96 12.81
C ASN A 108 -3.46 -4.59 11.43
N LEU A 109 -2.63 -4.64 10.38
CA LEU A 109 -2.98 -4.38 8.98
C LEU A 109 -3.39 -5.65 8.20
N HIS A 110 -3.34 -6.82 8.84
CA HIS A 110 -3.69 -8.09 8.19
C HIS A 110 -5.17 -8.12 7.75
N ARG A 111 -5.45 -8.64 6.55
CA ARG A 111 -6.81 -8.89 6.04
C ARG A 111 -6.87 -10.21 5.26
N PRO A 112 -8.02 -10.90 5.20
CA PRO A 112 -8.16 -12.15 4.46
C PRO A 112 -7.79 -12.03 2.97
N TRP A 113 -8.11 -10.89 2.35
CA TRP A 113 -7.81 -10.62 0.94
C TRP A 113 -6.35 -10.19 0.69
N LEU A 114 -5.62 -9.77 1.73
CA LEU A 114 -4.29 -9.18 1.59
C LEU A 114 -3.29 -10.20 1.03
N ALA A 115 -3.31 -11.43 1.53
CA ALA A 115 -2.43 -12.49 1.06
C ALA A 115 -2.67 -12.79 -0.43
N GLY A 116 -3.94 -12.87 -0.85
CA GLY A 116 -4.30 -13.07 -2.26
C GLY A 116 -3.79 -11.94 -3.16
N VAL A 117 -3.87 -10.69 -2.70
CA VAL A 117 -3.32 -9.54 -3.45
C VAL A 117 -1.79 -9.62 -3.56
N LEU A 118 -1.09 -9.88 -2.45
CA LEU A 118 0.38 -9.96 -2.45
C LEU A 118 0.92 -11.16 -3.23
N MET A 119 0.23 -12.31 -3.19
CA MET A 119 0.59 -13.50 -3.98
C MET A 119 0.35 -13.29 -5.47
N ARG A 120 -0.76 -12.65 -5.83
CA ARG A 120 -1.06 -12.35 -7.23
C ARG A 120 -0.08 -11.32 -7.80
N TRP A 121 0.43 -10.43 -6.96
CA TRP A 121 1.27 -9.30 -7.37
C TRP A 121 2.52 -9.17 -6.48
N PRO A 122 3.49 -10.09 -6.62
CA PRO A 122 4.67 -10.13 -5.75
C PRO A 122 5.53 -8.86 -5.86
N GLY A 123 5.47 -8.16 -7.00
CA GLY A 123 6.16 -6.90 -7.18
C GLY A 123 5.66 -5.76 -6.29
N ILE A 124 4.57 -5.90 -5.53
CA ILE A 124 4.18 -4.91 -4.51
C ILE A 124 5.26 -4.78 -3.41
N TYR A 125 5.88 -5.89 -3.03
CA TYR A 125 6.84 -5.94 -1.92
C TYR A 125 8.23 -6.43 -2.34
N ASN A 126 8.37 -7.12 -3.48
CA ASN A 126 9.66 -7.62 -3.94
C ASN A 126 10.26 -6.68 -4.99
N SER A 127 11.34 -5.96 -4.64
CA SER A 127 12.05 -5.01 -5.50
C SER A 127 12.73 -5.64 -6.72
N GLN A 128 12.95 -6.95 -6.72
CA GLN A 128 13.64 -7.67 -7.80
C GLN A 128 12.73 -8.06 -8.97
N VAL A 129 11.42 -7.82 -8.88
CA VAL A 129 10.47 -8.21 -9.95
C VAL A 129 10.51 -7.18 -11.09
N THR A 130 10.87 -7.63 -12.30
CA THR A 130 11.12 -6.76 -13.47
C THR A 130 9.86 -6.09 -14.04
N SER A 131 8.66 -6.66 -13.85
CA SER A 131 7.40 -6.21 -14.46
C SER A 131 6.52 -5.32 -13.56
N ARG A 132 7.10 -4.71 -12.51
CA ARG A 132 6.38 -3.94 -11.47
C ARG A 132 5.48 -2.83 -12.00
N GLN A 133 5.89 -2.13 -13.06
CA GLN A 133 5.12 -1.01 -13.62
C GLN A 133 3.84 -1.44 -14.36
N HIS A 134 3.77 -2.69 -14.83
CA HIS A 134 2.61 -3.19 -15.57
C HIS A 134 1.39 -3.49 -14.68
N TYR A 135 1.58 -3.62 -13.36
CA TYR A 135 0.48 -3.93 -12.44
C TYR A 135 -0.57 -2.81 -12.35
N ARG A 136 -0.19 -1.56 -12.62
CA ARG A 136 -1.13 -0.43 -12.70
C ARG A 136 -2.13 -0.60 -13.86
N GLN A 137 -1.70 -1.20 -14.97
CA GLN A 137 -2.50 -1.39 -16.19
C GLN A 137 -3.38 -2.65 -16.15
N SER A 138 -2.94 -3.69 -15.44
CA SER A 138 -3.71 -4.95 -15.38
C SER A 138 -5.00 -4.87 -14.56
N TRP A 139 -5.19 -3.81 -13.77
CA TRP A 139 -6.33 -3.64 -12.87
C TRP A 139 -7.36 -2.57 -13.31
N SER A 140 -7.04 -1.75 -14.32
CA SER A 140 -7.98 -0.81 -14.95
C SER A 140 -8.90 -1.48 -15.96
N ARG A 141 -8.69 -2.78 -16.22
CA ARG A 141 -9.61 -3.62 -16.98
C ARG A 141 -10.72 -4.10 -16.03
N PRO A 142 -11.99 -3.78 -16.31
CA PRO A 142 -13.12 -4.15 -15.45
C PRO A 142 -13.19 -5.67 -15.18
#